data_AF-A0A923V3M3-F1
#
_entry.id   AF-A0A923V3M3-F1
#
_cell.length_a   1.000
_cell.length_b   1.000
_cell.length_c   1.000
_cell.angle_alpha   90.00
_cell.angle_beta   90.00
_cell.angle_gamma   90.00
#
_symmetry.space_group_name_H-M   'P 1'
#
loop_
_entity.id
_entity.type
_entity.pdbx_description
1 polymer ?
#
loop_
_entity_poly.entity_id
_entity_poly.type
_entity_poly.pdbx_seq_one_letter_code
_entity_poly.pdbx_strand_id
1 'polypeptide(L)' 'LKGISDADIELVTYRNAITAFAQSGQIDEADFNMSNKIDQTEKFEGNTILRGGQQPRTDKSSIIIS' A
#
# COMPACT_ATOMS: atom_id res chain seq x y z
N LEU A 1 4.97 32.98 -9.55
CA LEU A 1 3.99 31.96 -9.10
C LEU A 1 4.22 31.71 -7.62
N LYS A 2 3.22 31.89 -6.75
CA LYS A 2 3.26 31.29 -5.42
C LYS A 2 2.86 29.82 -5.58
N GLY A 3 3.69 28.90 -5.08
CA GLY A 3 3.42 27.46 -5.14
C GLY A 3 2.26 27.05 -4.24
N ILE A 4 1.99 25.75 -4.22
CA ILE A 4 1.06 25.12 -3.27
C ILE A 4 1.80 24.93 -1.94
N SER A 5 1.11 25.11 -0.82
CA SER A 5 1.71 24.86 0.49
C SER A 5 1.86 23.35 0.74
N ASP A 6 2.90 22.94 1.45
CA ASP A 6 3.08 21.52 1.80
C ASP A 6 1.88 20.96 2.59
N ALA A 7 1.23 21.81 3.39
CA ALA A 7 0.01 21.46 4.12
C ALA A 7 -1.15 21.12 3.18
N ASP A 8 -1.34 21.91 2.11
CA ASP A 8 -2.38 21.63 1.11
C ASP A 8 -2.07 20.34 0.34
N ILE A 9 -0.79 20.04 0.09
CA ILE A 9 -0.36 18.78 -0.51
C ILE A 9 -0.70 17.62 0.42
N GLU A 10 -0.33 17.66 1.70
CA GLU A 10 -0.65 16.60 2.69
C GLU A 10 -2.16 16.36 2.77
N LEU A 11 -2.94 17.44 2.82
CA LEU A 11 -4.40 17.36 2.88
C LEU A 11 -4.97 16.61 1.68
N VAL A 12 -4.56 16.98 0.47
CA VAL A 12 -5.09 16.42 -0.78
C VAL A 12 -4.59 15.00 -1.03
N THR A 13 -3.33 14.70 -0.73
CA THR A 13 -2.73 13.39 -1.08
C THR A 13 -2.86 12.34 0.01
N TYR A 14 -3.23 12.74 1.23
CA TYR A 14 -3.25 11.82 2.36
C TYR A 14 -4.42 12.10 3.31
N ARG A 15 -4.36 13.20 4.07
CA ARG A 15 -5.20 13.39 5.26
C ARG A 15 -6.69 13.37 4.95
N ASN A 16 -7.13 14.00 3.86
CA ASN A 16 -8.55 14.07 3.51
C ASN A 16 -9.11 12.68 3.18
N ALA A 17 -8.35 11.86 2.47
CA ALA A 17 -8.77 10.50 2.12
C ALA A 17 -8.90 9.64 3.38
N ILE A 18 -7.88 9.61 4.24
CA ILE A 18 -7.94 8.86 5.50
C ILE A 18 -9.11 9.31 6.35
N THR A 19 -9.29 10.63 6.53
CA THR A 19 -10.39 11.16 7.36
C THR A 19 -11.76 10.80 6.81
N ALA A 20 -11.96 10.80 5.50
CA ALA A 20 -13.24 10.47 4.89
C ALA A 20 -13.58 8.97 4.96
N PHE A 21 -12.60 8.11 4.66
CA PHE A 21 -12.82 6.66 4.59
C PHE A 21 -12.65 5.94 5.93
N ALA A 22 -11.93 6.52 6.89
CA ALA A 22 -11.85 5.98 8.25
C ALA A 22 -13.21 6.03 8.97
N GLN A 23 -14.06 7.01 8.65
CA GLN A 23 -15.42 7.11 9.22
C GLN A 23 -16.29 5.89 8.92
N SER A 24 -16.12 5.31 7.73
CA SER A 24 -16.83 4.09 7.32
C SER A 24 -16.05 2.81 7.62
N GLY A 25 -14.86 2.92 8.22
CA GLY A 25 -13.95 1.79 8.47
C GLY A 25 -13.34 1.20 7.20
N GLN A 26 -13.39 1.90 6.07
CA GLN A 26 -12.83 1.44 4.80
C GLN A 26 -11.31 1.57 4.74
N ILE A 27 -10.74 2.50 5.52
CA ILE A 27 -9.31 2.68 5.67
C ILE A 27 -8.98 2.78 7.16
N ASP A 28 -8.04 1.95 7.62
CA ASP A 28 -7.36 2.12 8.91
C ASP A 28 -5.90 2.52 8.63
N GLU A 29 -5.48 3.68 9.15
CA GLU A 29 -4.11 4.17 9.00
C GLU A 29 -3.09 3.24 9.69
N ALA A 30 -3.51 2.50 10.71
CA ALA A 30 -2.66 1.52 11.38
C ALA A 30 -2.25 0.37 10.45
N ASP A 31 -3.08 0.02 9.46
CA ASP A 31 -2.79 -1.05 8.50
C ASP A 31 -1.53 -0.76 7.66
N PHE A 32 -1.20 0.52 7.47
CA PHE A 32 -0.03 0.91 6.68
C PHE A 32 1.30 0.66 7.39
N ASN A 33 1.27 0.61 8.73
CA ASN A 33 2.46 0.34 9.53
C ASN A 33 2.74 -1.16 9.67
N MET A 34 1.82 -2.02 9.22
CA MET A 34 1.99 -3.47 9.29
C MET A 34 2.91 -3.97 8.17
N SER A 35 4.09 -4.43 8.55
CA SER A 35 4.98 -5.20 7.68
C SER A 35 4.45 -6.63 7.53
N ASN A 36 3.33 -6.81 6.85
CA ASN A 36 2.77 -8.14 6.65
C ASN A 36 3.72 -8.99 5.78
N LYS A 37 4.02 -10.21 6.24
CA LYS A 37 4.83 -11.14 5.47
C LYS A 37 4.03 -11.55 4.23
N ILE A 38 4.46 -11.08 3.05
CA ILE A 38 3.78 -11.37 1.78
C ILE A 38 4.08 -12.82 1.39
N ASP A 39 3.09 -13.69 1.47
CA ASP A 39 3.13 -15.02 0.85
C ASP A 39 2.68 -14.92 -0.61
N GLN A 40 3.61 -15.14 -1.55
CA GLN A 40 3.33 -15.04 -2.97
C GLN A 40 2.70 -16.32 -3.55
N THR A 41 2.51 -17.35 -2.74
CA THR A 41 1.83 -18.59 -3.14
C THR A 41 0.31 -18.47 -3.04
N GLU A 42 -0.19 -17.52 -2.24
CA GLU A 42 -1.61 -17.29 -2.05
C GLU A 42 -2.29 -16.76 -3.32
N LYS A 43 -3.56 -17.11 -3.46
CA LYS A 43 -4.43 -16.64 -4.54
C LYS A 43 -5.60 -15.87 -3.95
N PHE A 44 -5.92 -14.73 -4.56
CA PHE A 44 -7.09 -13.94 -4.22
C PHE A 44 -8.11 -14.05 -5.36
N GLU A 45 -9.29 -14.61 -5.07
CA GLU A 45 -10.34 -14.85 -6.08
C GLU A 45 -9.80 -15.62 -7.31
N GLY A 46 -8.94 -16.62 -7.07
CA GLY A 46 -8.29 -17.40 -8.11
C GLY A 46 -7.16 -16.70 -8.88
N ASN A 47 -6.93 -15.40 -8.64
CA ASN A 47 -5.87 -14.61 -9.25
C ASN A 47 -4.60 -14.63 -8.41
N THR A 48 -3.46 -14.54 -9.09
CA THR A 48 -2.12 -14.48 -8.47
C THR A 48 -1.45 -13.16 -8.84
N ILE A 49 -0.67 -12.60 -7.92
CA ILE A 49 0.10 -11.36 -8.14
C ILE A 49 1.24 -11.53 -9.17
N LEU A 50 1.68 -12.78 -9.37
CA LEU A 50 2.80 -13.17 -10.22
C LEU A 50 2.39 -13.16 -11.69
N ARG A 51 3.29 -12.71 -12.57
CA ARG A 51 3.05 -12.59 -14.02
C ARG A 51 4.11 -13.35 -14.80
N GLY A 52 3.79 -13.79 -16.03
CA GLY A 52 4.77 -14.33 -16.97
C GLY A 52 5.56 -15.56 -16.48
N GLY A 53 4.93 -16.45 -15.70
CA GLY A 53 5.60 -17.67 -15.20
C GLY A 53 6.57 -17.43 -14.04
N GLN A 54 6.55 -16.25 -13.41
CA GLN A 54 7.31 -15.98 -12.19
C GLN A 54 7.00 -17.01 -11.08
N GLN A 55 8.05 -17.51 -10.41
CA GLN A 55 7.90 -18.35 -9.23
C GLN A 55 7.76 -17.50 -7.96
N PRO A 56 6.89 -17.90 -7.01
CA PRO A 56 6.75 -17.22 -5.71
C PRO A 56 8.08 -17.13 -4.96
N ARG A 57 8.41 -15.95 -4.42
CA ARG A 57 9.54 -15.76 -3.52
C ARG A 57 9.05 -15.82 -2.08
N THR A 58 9.19 -16.98 -1.45
CA THR A 58 8.76 -17.25 -0.06
C THR A 58 9.71 -16.70 1.00
N ASP A 59 10.94 -16.37 0.61
CA ASP A 59 11.97 -15.80 1.47
C ASP A 59 12.34 -14.39 0.97
N LYS A 60 11.97 -13.35 1.72
CA LYS A 60 12.37 -11.96 1.43
C LYS A 60 13.13 -11.36 2.61
N SER A 61 14.45 -11.50 2.61
CA SER A 61 15.29 -10.34 2.91
C SER A 61 15.15 -9.40 1.72
N SER A 62 14.49 -8.27 1.96
CA SER A 62 14.11 -7.24 1.01
C SER A 62 15.17 -6.96 -0.07
N ILE A 63 14.78 -7.13 -1.34
CA ILE A 63 15.49 -6.52 -2.45
C ILE A 63 15.14 -5.04 -2.42
N ILE A 64 15.99 -4.24 -1.77
CA ILE A 64 16.05 -2.81 -2.04
C ILE A 64 16.64 -2.66 -3.44
N ILE A 65 15.86 -2.12 -4.37
CA ILE A 65 16.39 -1.67 -5.66
C ILE A 65 16.84 -0.23 -5.43
N SER A 66 18.16 -0.01 -5.35
CA SER A 66 18.77 1.33 -5.39
C SER A 66 18.97 1.79 -6.83
#